data_AF-A0A3D0GAJ1-F1
#
_entry.id   AF-A0A3D0GAJ1-F1
#
_cell.length_a   1.000
_cell.length_b   1.000
_cell.length_c   1.000
_cell.angle_alpha   90.00
_cell.angle_beta   90.00
_cell.angle_gamma   90.00
#
_symmetry.space_group_name_H-M   'P 1'
#
loop_
_entity.id
_entity.type
_entity.pdbx_description
1 polymer ?
#
loop_
_entity_poly.entity_id
_entity_poly.type
_entity_poly.pdbx_seq_one_letter_code
_entity_poly.pdbx_strand_id
1 'polypeptide(L)'
;MSFDPVLSASPVIHLHIVAALLAVGLLPFSLFRKRRDRVHKVSGYVWITAMLVTALSSFWTNGIRLIGPFSPIHALSVLTLFNVIWGLV
;
A
#
# COMPACT_ATOMS: atom_id res chain seq x y z
N MET A 1 8.64 23.49 6.36
CA MET A 1 8.58 22.03 6.49
C MET A 1 9.72 21.44 5.66
N SER A 2 10.49 20.49 6.20
CA SER A 2 11.62 19.86 5.50
C SER A 2 11.26 18.44 5.04
N PHE A 3 11.84 18.00 3.92
CA PHE A 3 11.72 16.63 3.42
C PHE A 3 12.77 15.68 4.00
N ASP A 4 13.66 16.15 4.88
CA ASP A 4 14.72 15.34 5.49
C ASP A 4 14.22 13.99 6.07
N PRO A 5 13.05 13.89 6.73
CA PRO A 5 12.56 12.60 7.23
C PRO A 5 12.30 11.58 6.13
N VAL A 6 11.89 12.02 4.94
CA VAL A 6 11.67 11.14 3.79
C VAL A 6 13.00 10.85 3.10
N LEU A 7 13.84 11.87 2.88
CA LEU A 7 15.11 11.71 2.14
C LEU A 7 16.13 10.83 2.89
N SER A 8 16.14 10.86 4.21
CA SER A 8 17.02 10.05 5.06
C SER A 8 16.43 8.72 5.50
N ALA A 9 15.22 8.39 5.06
CA ALA A 9 14.54 7.15 5.43
C ALA A 9 15.26 5.90 4.90
N SER A 10 14.95 4.75 5.50
CA SER A 10 15.47 3.47 4.99
C SER A 10 14.88 3.15 3.60
N PRO A 11 15.57 2.36 2.77
CA PRO A 11 15.06 1.94 1.47
C PRO A 11 13.67 1.27 1.52
N VAL A 12 13.37 0.57 2.62
CA VAL A 12 12.06 -0.07 2.85
C VAL A 12 10.96 0.97 3.02
N ILE A 13 11.24 2.09 3.68
CA ILE A 13 10.28 3.19 3.83
C ILE A 13 10.05 3.87 2.48
N HIS A 14 11.09 4.09 1.66
CA HIS A 14 10.91 4.61 0.29
C HIS A 14 10.05 3.69 -0.55
N LEU A 15 10.32 2.38 -0.53
CA LEU A 15 9.53 1.37 -1.22
C LEU A 15 8.06 1.42 -0.78
N HIS A 16 7.82 1.46 0.52
CA HIS A 16 6.48 1.55 1.11
C HIS A 16 5.75 2.81 0.64
N ILE A 17 6.40 3.98 0.71
CA ILE A 17 5.80 5.26 0.31
C ILE A 17 5.44 5.25 -1.18
N VAL A 18 6.36 4.82 -2.06
CA VAL A 18 6.10 4.76 -3.51
C VAL A 18 4.94 3.81 -3.82
N ALA A 19 4.92 2.62 -3.22
CA ALA A 19 3.85 1.66 -3.41
C ALA A 19 2.50 2.19 -2.88
N ALA A 20 2.49 2.82 -1.71
CA ALA A 20 1.29 3.40 -1.11
C ALA A 20 0.72 4.53 -1.98
N LEU A 21 1.57 5.42 -2.49
CA LEU A 21 1.17 6.50 -3.40
C LEU A 21 0.58 5.95 -4.70
N LEU A 22 1.17 4.90 -5.27
CA LEU A 22 0.62 4.22 -6.45
C LEU A 22 -0.75 3.60 -6.17
N ALA A 23 -0.91 2.91 -5.05
CA ALA A 23 -2.17 2.31 -4.66
C ALA A 23 -3.27 3.36 -4.44
N VAL A 24 -2.96 4.45 -3.75
CA VAL A 24 -3.90 5.57 -3.52
C VAL A 24 -4.23 6.28 -4.83
N GLY A 25 -3.25 6.54 -5.70
CA GLY A 25 -3.45 7.22 -6.97
C GLY A 25 -4.27 6.42 -7.98
N LEU A 26 -4.09 5.09 -8.03
CA LEU A 26 -4.82 4.21 -8.94
C LEU A 26 -6.24 3.87 -8.47
N LEU A 27 -6.55 4.09 -7.19
CA LEU A 27 -7.85 3.76 -6.61
C LEU A 27 -9.00 4.56 -7.25
N PRO A 28 -8.98 5.92 -7.31
CA PRO A 28 -10.00 6.69 -8.02
C PRO A 28 -10.14 6.29 -9.49
N PHE A 29 -9.00 6.06 -10.15
CA PHE A 29 -8.99 5.68 -11.56
C PHE A 29 -9.72 4.35 -11.79
N SER A 30 -9.54 3.37 -10.91
CA SER A 30 -10.19 2.06 -11.03
C SER A 30 -11.67 2.11 -10.66
N LEU A 31 -12.06 2.96 -9.68
CA LEU A 31 -13.45 3.12 -9.23
C LEU A 31 -14.33 3.89 -10.21
N PHE A 32 -13.84 5.00 -10.76
CA PHE A 32 -14.65 5.88 -11.62
C PHE A 32 -14.67 5.45 -13.10
N ARG A 33 -13.91 4.40 -13.47
CA ARG A 33 -13.86 3.92 -14.84
C ARG A 33 -15.15 3.16 -15.19
N LYS A 34 -15.92 3.71 -16.13
CA LYS A 34 -17.24 3.19 -16.55
C LYS A 34 -17.21 1.81 -17.23
N ARG A 35 -16.07 1.34 -17.75
CA ARG A 35 -15.96 0.05 -18.44
C ARG A 35 -14.81 -0.79 -17.88
N ARG A 36 -15.06 -2.07 -17.65
CA ARG A 36 -14.05 -3.09 -17.31
C ARG A 36 -13.23 -3.51 -18.55
N ASP A 37 -12.57 -2.53 -19.18
CA ASP A 37 -11.74 -2.72 -20.36
C ASP A 37 -10.31 -3.19 -19.99
N ARG A 38 -9.43 -3.32 -21.00
CA ARG A 38 -8.02 -3.73 -20.78
C ARG A 38 -7.30 -2.80 -19.79
N VAL A 39 -7.59 -1.50 -19.85
CA VAL A 39 -6.99 -0.50 -18.97
C VAL A 39 -7.45 -0.70 -17.53
N HIS A 40 -8.75 -0.96 -17.30
CA HIS A 40 -9.25 -1.31 -15.97
C HIS A 40 -8.59 -2.57 -15.40
N LYS A 41 -8.39 -3.60 -16.22
CA LYS A 41 -7.71 -4.84 -15.78
C LYS A 41 -6.26 -4.57 -15.40
N VAL A 42 -5.51 -3.89 -16.25
CA VAL A 42 -4.09 -3.55 -15.99
C VAL A 42 -3.97 -2.65 -14.76
N SER A 43 -4.82 -1.62 -14.62
CA SER A 43 -4.80 -0.76 -13.43
C SER A 43 -5.13 -1.54 -12.17
N GLY A 44 -6.08 -2.48 -12.24
CA GLY A 44 -6.40 -3.39 -11.14
C GLY A 44 -5.21 -4.26 -10.72
N TYR A 45 -4.49 -4.87 -11.68
CA TYR A 45 -3.31 -5.69 -11.36
C TYR A 45 -2.16 -4.87 -10.76
N VAL A 46 -1.91 -3.67 -11.27
CA VAL A 46 -0.90 -2.76 -10.70
C VAL A 46 -1.33 -2.33 -9.30
N TRP A 47 -2.60 -2.03 -9.10
CA TRP A 47 -3.15 -1.66 -7.79
C TRP A 47 -3.02 -2.79 -6.77
N ILE A 48 -3.38 -4.04 -7.13
CA ILE A 48 -3.22 -5.22 -6.24
C ILE A 48 -1.75 -5.41 -5.87
N THR A 49 -0.84 -5.35 -6.86
CA THR A 49 0.61 -5.47 -6.62
C THR A 49 1.09 -4.37 -5.66
N ALA A 50 0.68 -3.12 -5.89
CA ALA A 50 1.02 -2.00 -5.02
C ALA A 50 0.48 -2.17 -3.59
N MET A 51 -0.75 -2.66 -3.43
CA MET A 51 -1.35 -2.96 -2.11
C MET A 51 -0.57 -4.06 -1.38
N LEU A 52 -0.17 -5.13 -2.06
CA LEU A 52 0.66 -6.19 -1.48
C LEU A 52 2.02 -5.67 -1.03
N VAL A 53 2.72 -4.90 -1.87
CA VAL A 53 4.02 -4.31 -1.52
C VAL A 53 3.88 -3.36 -0.32
N THR A 54 2.84 -2.52 -0.32
CA THR A 54 2.56 -1.58 0.78
C THR A 54 2.31 -2.34 2.09
N ALA A 55 1.43 -3.34 2.07
CA ALA A 55 1.07 -4.09 3.27
C ALA A 55 2.23 -4.97 3.79
N LEU A 56 3.05 -5.56 2.92
CA LEU A 56 4.21 -6.36 3.35
C LEU A 56 5.35 -5.50 3.89
N SER A 57 5.65 -4.37 3.24
CA SER A 57 6.73 -3.48 3.69
C SER A 57 6.41 -2.78 5.02
N SER A 58 5.13 -2.63 5.38
CA SER A 58 4.72 -1.99 6.63
C SER A 58 5.18 -2.74 7.88
N PHE A 59 5.41 -4.06 7.79
CA PHE A 59 5.90 -4.86 8.93
C PHE A 59 7.33 -4.49 9.35
N TRP A 60 8.08 -3.78 8.49
CA TRP A 60 9.38 -3.21 8.82
C TRP A 60 9.31 -1.73 9.24
N THR A 61 8.13 -1.11 9.21
CA THR A 61 7.95 0.31 9.56
C THR A 61 7.47 0.47 11.01
N ASN A 62 8.42 0.61 11.92
CA ASN A 62 8.15 0.68 13.38
C ASN A 62 8.14 2.12 13.91
N GLY A 63 7.50 3.04 13.19
CA GLY A 63 7.47 4.47 13.54
C GLY A 63 6.62 4.76 14.77
N ILE A 64 5.33 4.36 14.73
CA ILE A 64 4.39 4.53 15.85
C ILE A 64 4.39 3.22 16.64
N ARG A 65 4.97 3.20 17.84
CA ARG A 65 5.14 1.96 18.64
C ARG A 65 4.14 1.91 19.79
N LEU A 66 2.87 1.69 19.47
CA LEU A 66 1.79 1.77 20.45
C LEU A 66 1.72 0.52 21.35
N ILE A 67 2.01 -0.66 20.77
CA ILE A 67 2.05 -1.94 21.49
C ILE A 67 3.32 -2.69 21.05
N GLY A 68 4.39 -2.59 21.84
CA GLY A 68 5.69 -3.15 21.46
C GLY A 68 6.19 -2.55 20.13
N PRO A 69 6.64 -3.34 19.14
CA PRO A 69 7.00 -2.83 17.82
C PRO A 69 5.77 -2.42 16.99
N PHE A 70 4.57 -2.88 17.35
CA PHE A 70 3.38 -2.78 16.51
C PHE A 70 2.63 -1.46 16.64
N SER A 71 1.94 -1.14 15.55
CA SER A 71 1.16 0.08 15.35
C SER A 71 -0.18 -0.26 14.66
N PRO A 72 -1.16 0.65 14.67
CA PRO A 72 -2.41 0.46 13.91
C PRO A 72 -2.20 0.12 12.42
N ILE A 73 -1.09 0.54 11.80
CA ILE A 73 -0.79 0.24 10.40
C ILE A 73 -0.51 -1.26 10.18
N HIS A 74 -0.03 -1.97 11.20
CA HIS A 74 0.23 -3.40 11.13
C HIS A 74 -1.09 -4.18 11.11
N ALA A 75 -2.04 -3.79 11.96
CA ALA A 75 -3.39 -4.35 11.95
C ALA A 75 -4.08 -4.08 10.60
N LEU A 76 -3.97 -2.84 10.08
CA LEU A 76 -4.46 -2.50 8.74
C LEU A 76 -3.80 -3.37 7.65
N SER A 77 -2.50 -3.63 7.77
CA SER A 77 -1.77 -4.43 6.78
C SER A 77 -2.19 -5.89 6.76
N VAL A 78 -2.41 -6.49 7.94
CA VAL A 78 -3.00 -7.84 8.05
C VAL A 78 -4.38 -7.88 7.39
N LEU A 79 -5.24 -6.90 7.68
CA LEU A 79 -6.56 -6.79 7.06
C LEU A 79 -6.47 -6.62 5.54
N THR A 80 -5.53 -5.81 5.05
CA THR A 80 -5.30 -5.62 3.61
C THR A 80 -4.87 -6.92 2.94
N LEU A 81 -3.90 -7.64 3.50
CA LEU A 81 -3.43 -8.91 2.95
C LEU A 81 -4.56 -9.94 2.91
N PHE A 82 -5.33 -10.05 4.00
CA PHE A 82 -6.51 -10.91 4.05
C PHE A 82 -7.51 -10.58 2.95
N ASN A 83 -7.88 -9.31 2.78
CA ASN A 83 -8.86 -8.89 1.78
C ASN A 83 -8.37 -9.08 0.33
N VAL A 84 -7.08 -8.87 0.07
CA VAL A 84 -6.50 -9.12 -1.26
C VAL A 84 -6.58 -10.60 -1.60
N ILE A 85 -6.21 -11.48 -0.66
CA ILE A 85 -6.29 -12.94 -0.86
C ILE A 85 -7.76 -13.37 -1.04
N TRP A 86 -8.65 -12.89 -0.17
CA TRP A 86 -10.07 -13.20 -0.24
C TRP A 86 -10.71 -12.75 -1.55
N GLY A 87 -10.36 -11.57 -2.06
CA GLY A 87 -10.87 -11.06 -3.33
C GLY A 87 -10.36 -11.78 -4.58
N LEU A 88 -9.37 -12.68 -4.45
CA LEU A 88 -8.83 -13.50 -5.53
C LEU A 88 -9.45 -14.91 -5.60
N VAL A 89 -10.16 -15.34 -4.55
CA VAL A 89 -10.87 -16.63 -4.47
C VAL A 89 -12.33 -16.44 -4.84
#